data_AF-A0A922MDV4-F1
#
_entry.id   AF-A0A922MDV4-F1
#
_cell.length_a   1.000
_cell.length_b   1.000
_cell.length_c   1.000
_cell.angle_alpha   90.00
_cell.angle_beta   90.00
_cell.angle_gamma   90.00
#
_symmetry.space_group_name_H-M   'P 1'
#
loop_
_entity.id
_entity.type
_entity.pdbx_description
1 polymer ?
#
loop_
_entity_poly.entity_id
_entity_poly.type
_entity_poly.pdbx_seq_one_letter_code
_entity_poly.pdbx_strand_id
1 'polypeptide(L)'
;MVRCGFENSYDPQFSELVWQAEVAIDNGIFPERIYQGSSGSYFVKNPGGKIVGVFKPKDEEPYGRLNPKWTKWMHKLCCPCCFGRSCLIPNQGYLSEAGASLVDSKIGLKIVPKTRLFVEGYKDADYWLRRFEQDPPPPHVMR
;
A
#
# COMPACT_ATOMS: atom_id res chain seq x y z
N MET A 1 -7.66 5.50 6.40
CA MET A 1 -8.33 5.13 5.07
C MET A 1 -8.07 6.49 4.28
N VAL A 2 -7.31 6.68 3.18
CA VAL A 2 -7.24 8.01 2.50
C VAL A 2 -7.59 7.98 1.02
N ARG A 3 -8.37 8.98 0.62
CA ARG A 3 -8.52 9.46 -0.76
C ARG A 3 -7.25 10.23 -1.16
N CYS A 4 -6.25 9.53 -1.69
CA CYS A 4 -5.01 10.16 -2.20
C CYS A 4 -5.28 10.97 -3.48
N GLY A 5 -4.83 12.23 -3.55
CA GLY A 5 -5.33 13.34 -4.37
C GLY A 5 -5.42 13.24 -5.90
N PHE A 6 -5.25 12.07 -6.53
CA PHE A 6 -5.84 11.85 -7.86
C PHE A 6 -7.36 11.91 -7.73
N GLU A 7 -8.08 12.39 -8.76
CA GLU A 7 -9.54 12.66 -8.73
C GLU A 7 -10.35 11.57 -8.02
N ASN A 8 -10.62 11.75 -6.71
CA ASN A 8 -11.38 10.77 -5.95
C ASN A 8 -12.87 11.00 -6.16
N SER A 9 -13.31 10.66 -7.37
CA SER A 9 -14.66 10.16 -7.62
C SER A 9 -15.07 9.30 -6.44
N TYR A 10 -16.09 9.77 -5.72
CA TYR A 10 -16.57 9.11 -4.51
C TYR A 10 -17.10 7.73 -4.90
N ASP A 11 -16.57 6.70 -4.27
CA ASP A 11 -16.92 5.32 -4.54
C ASP A 11 -17.60 4.76 -3.28
N PRO A 12 -18.94 4.90 -3.15
CA PRO A 12 -19.65 4.48 -1.95
C PRO A 12 -19.45 2.98 -1.69
N GLN A 13 -19.39 2.18 -2.76
CA GLN A 13 -19.14 0.75 -2.70
C GLN A 13 -17.76 0.42 -2.14
N PHE A 14 -16.70 1.15 -2.53
CA PHE A 14 -15.39 0.98 -1.91
C PHE A 14 -15.41 1.44 -0.44
N SER A 15 -16.09 2.56 -0.15
CA SER A 15 -16.19 3.13 1.22
C SER A 15 -16.96 2.22 2.19
N GLU A 16 -17.95 1.48 1.68
CA GLU A 16 -18.69 0.45 2.41
C GLU A 16 -17.81 -0.76 2.74
N LEU A 17 -17.02 -1.26 1.77
CA LEU A 17 -16.09 -2.37 1.99
C LEU A 17 -14.97 -2.02 2.97
N VAL A 18 -14.54 -0.75 2.97
CA VAL A 18 -13.64 -0.16 3.97
C VAL A 18 -14.27 -0.22 5.36
N TRP A 19 -15.46 0.35 5.54
CA TRP A 19 -16.13 0.43 6.84
C TRP A 19 -16.44 -0.96 7.40
N GLN A 20 -16.88 -1.89 6.56
CA GLN A 20 -17.08 -3.28 6.95
C GLN A 20 -15.79 -3.96 7.46
N ALA A 21 -14.62 -3.63 6.90
CA ALA A 21 -13.35 -4.16 7.36
C ALA A 21 -12.90 -3.55 8.69
N GLU A 22 -13.15 -2.27 8.90
CA GLU A 22 -12.85 -1.58 10.17
C GLU A 22 -13.74 -2.13 11.30
N VAL A 23 -15.05 -2.24 11.08
CA VAL A 23 -15.99 -2.87 12.03
C VAL A 23 -15.66 -4.35 12.28
N ALA A 24 -15.13 -5.08 11.29
CA ALA A 24 -14.69 -6.46 11.49
C ALA A 24 -13.51 -6.53 12.48
N ILE A 25 -12.51 -5.65 12.30
CA ILE A 25 -11.32 -5.56 13.17
C ILE A 25 -11.71 -5.15 14.59
N ASP A 26 -12.61 -4.18 14.77
CA ASP A 26 -13.10 -3.75 16.07
C ASP A 26 -13.85 -4.88 16.83
N ASN A 27 -14.48 -5.80 16.09
CA ASN A 27 -15.11 -7.01 16.63
C ASN A 27 -14.16 -8.22 16.71
N GLY A 28 -12.84 -8.02 16.55
CA GLY A 28 -11.82 -9.07 16.67
C GLY A 28 -11.67 -10.01 15.47
N ILE A 29 -12.32 -9.71 14.34
CA ILE A 29 -12.22 -10.48 13.09
C ILE A 29 -11.07 -9.91 12.25
N PHE A 30 -9.85 -10.29 12.63
CA PHE A 30 -8.63 -9.76 12.03
C PHE A 30 -8.34 -10.29 10.60
N PRO A 31 -7.59 -9.54 9.76
CA PRO A 31 -7.15 -10.01 8.45
C PRO A 31 -6.20 -11.21 8.52
N GLU A 32 -6.40 -12.21 7.65
CA GLU A 32 -5.62 -13.44 7.63
C GLU A 32 -4.49 -13.42 6.62
N ARG A 33 -3.28 -13.81 7.02
CA ARG A 33 -2.09 -13.78 6.16
C ARG A 33 -2.18 -14.79 5.02
N ILE A 34 -1.93 -14.35 3.80
CA ILE A 34 -1.93 -15.20 2.60
C ILE A 34 -0.58 -15.92 2.52
N TYR A 35 -0.57 -17.21 2.85
CA TYR A 35 0.65 -18.04 2.81
C TYR A 35 1.08 -18.43 1.38
N GLN A 36 0.14 -18.56 0.46
CA GLN A 36 0.39 -18.85 -0.96
C GLN A 36 0.59 -17.54 -1.72
N GLY A 37 1.77 -16.91 -1.56
CA GLY A 37 2.08 -15.64 -2.22
C GLY A 37 3.42 -15.05 -1.77
N SER A 38 3.70 -13.83 -2.21
CA SER A 38 4.79 -13.01 -1.67
C SER A 38 4.44 -12.48 -0.26
N SER A 39 5.45 -12.28 0.58
CA SER A 39 5.29 -11.67 1.91
C SER A 39 4.58 -10.31 1.85
N GLY A 40 3.74 -10.00 2.85
CA GLY A 40 2.99 -8.75 2.91
C GLY A 40 1.67 -8.78 2.14
N SER A 41 0.82 -9.79 2.37
CA SER A 41 -0.53 -9.87 1.79
C SER A 41 -1.49 -10.57 2.74
N TYR A 42 -2.69 -10.00 2.91
CA TYR A 42 -3.69 -10.43 3.88
C TYR A 42 -5.10 -10.44 3.26
N PHE A 43 -5.90 -11.46 3.55
CA PHE A 43 -7.33 -11.47 3.28
C PHE A 43 -8.06 -10.63 4.32
N VAL A 44 -8.71 -9.55 3.86
CA VAL A 44 -9.55 -8.68 4.69
C VAL A 44 -10.95 -9.27 4.77
N LYS A 45 -11.54 -9.29 5.97
CA LYS A 45 -12.86 -9.86 6.26
C LYS A 45 -13.86 -8.76 6.63
N ASN A 46 -15.14 -9.03 6.44
CA ASN A 46 -16.25 -8.24 6.98
C ASN A 46 -16.76 -8.82 8.32
N PRO A 47 -17.74 -8.20 9.00
CA PRO A 47 -18.20 -8.68 10.32
C PRO A 47 -18.88 -10.05 10.28
N GLY A 48 -19.27 -10.54 9.10
CA GLY A 48 -19.73 -11.92 8.88
C GLY A 48 -18.60 -12.92 8.58
N GLY A 49 -17.33 -12.54 8.78
CA GLY A 49 -16.16 -13.38 8.53
C GLY A 49 -15.83 -13.63 7.05
N LYS A 50 -16.62 -13.08 6.12
CA LYS A 50 -16.43 -13.28 4.67
C LYS A 50 -15.30 -12.40 4.15
N ILE A 51 -14.43 -12.98 3.32
CA ILE A 51 -13.36 -12.24 2.63
C ILE A 51 -13.99 -11.20 1.68
N VAL A 52 -13.57 -9.94 1.83
CA VAL A 52 -14.03 -8.78 1.03
C VAL A 52 -12.92 -8.11 0.22
N GLY A 53 -11.64 -8.39 0.50
CA GLY A 53 -10.53 -7.83 -0.24
C GLY A 53 -9.16 -8.41 0.14
N VAL A 54 -8.12 -7.91 -0.51
CA VAL A 54 -6.71 -8.21 -0.18
C VAL A 54 -6.00 -6.92 0.22
N PHE A 55 -5.41 -6.91 1.41
CA PHE A 55 -4.60 -5.81 1.91
C PHE A 55 -3.10 -6.14 1.79
N LYS A 56 -2.32 -5.16 1.33
CA LYS A 56 -0.87 -5.26 1.11
C LYS A 56 -0.17 -4.09 1.84
N PRO A 57 0.28 -4.27 3.09
CA PRO A 57 0.92 -3.19 3.85
C PRO A 57 2.30 -2.87 3.29
N LYS A 58 2.53 -1.57 3.03
CA LYS A 58 3.77 -1.01 2.46
C LYS A 58 5.05 -1.50 3.17
N ASP A 59 5.05 -1.53 4.50
CA ASP A 59 6.23 -1.90 5.30
C ASP A 59 6.63 -3.37 5.23
N GLU A 60 5.75 -4.25 4.70
CA GLU A 60 6.05 -5.66 4.43
C GLU A 60 6.44 -5.94 2.97
N GLU A 61 6.46 -4.94 2.09
CA GLU A 61 6.97 -5.13 0.73
C GLU A 61 8.39 -5.73 0.74
N PRO A 62 8.80 -6.46 -0.32
CA PRO A 62 10.22 -6.52 -0.63
C PRO A 62 10.77 -5.09 -0.67
N TYR A 63 11.81 -4.82 0.13
CA TYR A 63 12.40 -3.48 0.39
C TYR A 63 11.68 -2.58 1.43
N GLY A 64 10.62 -3.05 2.11
CA GLY A 64 10.03 -2.37 3.27
C GLY A 64 10.98 -2.30 4.50
N ARG A 65 10.70 -1.40 5.45
CA ARG A 65 11.66 -1.05 6.53
C ARG A 65 11.98 -2.21 7.48
N LEU A 66 11.03 -3.13 7.68
CA LEU A 66 11.15 -4.30 8.56
C LEU A 66 11.78 -5.52 7.86
N ASN A 67 12.05 -5.44 6.56
CA ASN A 67 12.55 -6.55 5.75
C ASN A 67 14.10 -6.48 5.64
N PRO A 68 14.86 -7.26 6.43
CA PRO A 68 16.28 -6.99 6.72
C PRO A 68 17.15 -6.89 5.46
N LYS A 69 18.12 -5.97 5.49
CA LYS A 69 18.95 -5.62 4.32
C LYS A 69 19.97 -6.69 3.93
N TRP A 70 20.34 -7.58 4.85
CA TRP A 70 21.44 -8.55 4.67
C TRP A 70 21.18 -9.62 3.59
N THR A 71 19.98 -10.21 3.58
CA THR A 71 19.59 -11.24 2.57
C THR A 71 19.63 -10.72 1.13
N LYS A 72 19.52 -9.40 0.93
CA LYS A 72 19.57 -8.76 -0.39
C LYS A 72 20.98 -8.66 -0.95
N TRP A 73 22.03 -8.74 -0.12
CA TRP A 73 23.41 -8.86 -0.61
C TRP A 73 23.65 -10.25 -1.21
N MET A 74 23.24 -11.31 -0.48
CA MET A 74 23.27 -12.70 -0.96
C MET A 74 22.47 -12.89 -2.28
N HIS A 75 21.22 -12.42 -2.34
CA HIS A 75 20.41 -12.58 -3.55
C HIS A 75 20.94 -11.82 -4.77
N LYS A 76 21.60 -10.66 -4.58
CA LYS A 76 22.29 -9.95 -5.69
C LYS A 76 23.51 -10.71 -6.20
N LEU A 77 24.21 -11.43 -5.34
CA LEU A 77 25.46 -12.13 -5.68
C LEU A 77 25.21 -13.49 -6.35
N CYS A 78 24.15 -14.20 -5.96
CA CYS A 78 23.99 -15.63 -6.30
C CYS A 78 23.12 -15.92 -7.53
N CYS A 79 22.28 -15.00 -8.01
CA CYS A 79 21.39 -15.29 -9.15
C CYS A 79 20.95 -14.03 -9.95
N PRO A 80 21.81 -13.50 -10.84
CA PRO A 80 21.57 -12.23 -11.53
C PRO A 80 20.44 -12.25 -12.58
N CYS A 81 19.97 -13.43 -13.01
CA CYS A 81 18.96 -13.59 -14.07
C CYS A 81 17.53 -13.91 -13.57
N CYS A 82 17.35 -14.41 -12.35
CA CYS A 82 16.03 -14.85 -11.87
C CYS A 82 15.26 -13.81 -11.04
N PHE A 83 15.91 -12.73 -10.57
CA PHE A 83 15.28 -11.68 -9.76
C PHE A 83 15.11 -10.36 -10.53
N GLY A 84 14.34 -10.41 -11.62
CA GLY A 84 14.00 -9.28 -12.50
C GLY A 84 13.14 -8.19 -11.84
N ARG A 85 13.70 -7.45 -10.87
CA ARG A 85 13.11 -6.24 -10.27
C ARG A 85 14.10 -5.09 -10.09
N SER A 86 15.28 -5.17 -10.70
CA SER A 86 16.30 -4.09 -10.69
C SER A 86 15.88 -2.83 -11.45
N CYS A 87 14.88 -2.94 -12.33
CA CYS A 87 14.25 -1.83 -13.07
C CYS A 87 13.00 -1.24 -12.39
N LEU A 88 12.55 -1.80 -11.25
CA LEU A 88 11.38 -1.32 -10.53
C LEU A 88 11.79 -0.46 -9.33
N ILE A 89 11.06 0.63 -9.08
CA ILE A 89 11.32 1.51 -7.93
C ILE A 89 11.00 0.74 -6.64
N PRO A 90 11.95 0.61 -5.69
CA PRO A 90 11.71 -0.10 -4.43
C PRO A 90 10.65 0.59 -3.56
N ASN A 91 9.88 -0.20 -2.79
CA ASN A 91 8.88 0.30 -1.84
C ASN A 91 7.79 1.20 -2.48
N GLN A 92 7.33 0.78 -3.67
CA GLN A 92 6.27 1.42 -4.47
C GLN A 92 5.33 0.40 -5.13
N GLY A 93 5.36 -0.88 -4.76
CA GLY A 93 4.46 -1.90 -5.32
C GLY A 93 2.99 -1.54 -5.13
N TYR A 94 2.64 -1.05 -3.94
CA TYR A 94 1.31 -0.54 -3.59
C TYR A 94 0.82 0.61 -4.50
N LEU A 95 1.73 1.45 -5.04
CA LEU A 95 1.40 2.48 -6.03
C LEU A 95 1.14 1.86 -7.41
N SER A 96 1.91 0.84 -7.80
CA SER A 96 1.73 0.13 -9.07
C SER A 96 0.38 -0.60 -9.15
N GLU A 97 -0.05 -1.20 -8.04
CA GLU A 97 -1.33 -1.92 -7.92
C GLU A 97 -2.53 -0.96 -8.06
N ALA A 98 -2.50 0.17 -7.35
CA ALA A 98 -3.51 1.22 -7.48
C ALA A 98 -3.47 1.89 -8.88
N GLY A 99 -2.28 2.08 -9.45
CA GLY A 99 -2.08 2.60 -10.80
C GLY A 99 -2.70 1.71 -11.87
N ALA A 100 -2.56 0.40 -11.76
CA ALA A 100 -3.20 -0.56 -12.67
C ALA A 100 -4.74 -0.44 -12.65
N SER A 101 -5.34 -0.33 -11.46
CA SER A 101 -6.79 -0.16 -11.32
C SER A 101 -7.30 1.21 -11.81
N LEU A 102 -6.49 2.27 -11.63
CA LEU A 102 -6.78 3.59 -12.18
C LEU A 102 -6.74 3.60 -13.72
N VAL A 103 -5.73 2.95 -14.33
CA VAL A 103 -5.63 2.82 -15.79
C VAL A 103 -6.81 2.00 -16.33
N ASP A 104 -7.08 0.81 -15.78
CA ASP A 104 -8.23 -0.02 -16.15
C ASP A 104 -9.54 0.78 -16.16
N SER A 105 -9.79 1.54 -15.09
CA SER A 105 -10.96 2.41 -14.95
C SER A 105 -11.01 3.53 -16.00
N LYS A 106 -9.86 4.08 -16.41
CA LYS A 106 -9.76 5.20 -17.36
C LYS A 106 -9.90 4.76 -18.82
N ILE A 107 -9.44 3.55 -19.18
CA ILE A 107 -9.63 2.96 -20.52
C ILE A 107 -10.78 1.94 -20.60
N GLY A 108 -11.50 1.72 -19.50
CA GLY A 108 -12.77 0.99 -19.47
C GLY A 108 -12.69 -0.53 -19.58
N LEU A 109 -11.52 -1.14 -19.31
CA LEU A 109 -11.29 -2.58 -19.51
C LEU A 109 -12.09 -3.47 -18.54
N LYS A 110 -12.24 -3.06 -17.27
CA LYS A 110 -12.95 -3.78 -16.21
C LYS A 110 -12.38 -5.18 -15.91
N ILE A 111 -11.08 -5.38 -16.09
CA ILE A 111 -10.36 -6.63 -15.78
C ILE A 111 -9.58 -6.56 -14.46
N VAL A 112 -9.15 -5.37 -14.03
CA VAL A 112 -8.44 -5.15 -12.76
C VAL A 112 -9.44 -4.89 -11.62
N PRO A 113 -9.45 -5.68 -10.52
CA PRO A 113 -10.27 -5.41 -9.35
C PRO A 113 -10.02 -4.01 -8.77
N LYS A 114 -11.09 -3.31 -8.34
CA LYS A 114 -11.02 -1.97 -7.73
C LYS A 114 -9.99 -1.93 -6.60
N THR A 115 -8.85 -1.29 -6.85
CA THR A 115 -7.72 -1.21 -5.93
C THR A 115 -7.37 0.26 -5.70
N ARG A 116 -7.34 0.69 -4.43
CA ARG A 116 -7.02 2.06 -4.04
C ARG A 116 -6.03 2.08 -2.88
N LEU A 117 -5.30 3.19 -2.77
CA LEU A 117 -4.41 3.46 -1.64
C LEU A 117 -5.22 3.74 -0.37
N PHE A 118 -4.66 3.42 0.81
CA PHE A 118 -5.16 3.93 2.08
C PHE A 118 -4.06 3.92 3.13
N VAL A 119 -4.07 4.99 3.90
CA VAL A 119 -3.34 5.31 5.14
C VAL A 119 -4.32 6.23 5.90
N GLU A 120 -4.10 6.62 7.15
CA GLU A 120 -4.88 7.73 7.75
C GLU A 120 -3.96 8.92 8.01
N GLY A 121 -4.47 10.15 7.84
CA GLY A 121 -3.68 11.36 8.02
C GLY A 121 -2.43 11.46 7.13
N TYR A 122 -2.41 10.79 5.96
CA TYR A 122 -1.25 10.79 5.07
C TYR A 122 -0.88 12.21 4.62
N LYS A 123 0.38 12.56 4.82
CA LYS A 123 0.98 13.83 4.45
C LYS A 123 2.08 13.54 3.43
N ASP A 124 1.85 13.98 2.20
CA ASP A 124 2.81 13.88 1.11
C ASP A 124 4.03 14.81 1.32
N ALA A 125 5.01 14.71 0.43
CA ALA A 125 6.21 15.54 0.49
C ALA A 125 5.86 17.04 0.44
N ASP A 126 4.93 17.43 -0.41
CA ASP A 126 4.53 18.83 -0.61
C ASP A 126 3.86 19.43 0.63
N TYR A 127 3.12 18.63 1.42
CA TYR A 127 2.62 19.04 2.74
C TYR A 127 3.77 19.32 3.71
N TRP A 128 4.76 18.42 3.78
CA TRP A 128 5.88 18.57 4.71
C TRP A 128 6.81 19.72 4.29
N LEU A 129 7.10 19.86 2.99
CA LEU A 129 7.88 20.97 2.43
C LEU A 129 7.23 22.32 2.77
N ARG A 130 5.93 22.51 2.45
CA ARG A 130 5.19 23.73 2.81
C ARG A 130 5.14 23.96 4.32
N ARG A 131 5.13 22.89 5.14
CA ARG A 131 5.23 23.04 6.59
C ARG A 131 6.64 23.44 7.06
N PHE A 132 7.70 22.99 6.42
CA PHE A 132 9.07 23.43 6.74
C PHE A 132 9.39 24.84 6.20
N GLU A 133 8.67 25.30 5.17
CA GLU A 133 8.70 26.70 4.72
C GLU A 133 7.98 27.65 5.70
N GLN A 134 6.93 27.18 6.38
CA GLN A 134 6.14 27.96 7.35
C GLN A 134 6.69 27.89 8.79
N ASP A 135 6.99 26.68 9.27
CA ASP A 135 7.59 26.37 10.56
C ASP A 135 8.89 25.57 10.33
N PRO A 136 10.01 26.24 10.01
CA PRO A 136 11.28 25.57 9.81
C PRO A 136 11.71 24.81 11.07
N PRO A 137 12.17 23.55 10.95
CA PRO A 137 12.53 22.74 12.11
C PRO A 137 13.74 23.33 12.86
N PRO A 138 13.91 23.07 14.16
CA PRO A 138 15.01 23.64 14.95
C PRO A 138 16.39 23.38 14.32
N PRO A 139 17.36 24.32 14.40
CA PRO A 139 18.64 24.19 13.70
C PRO A 139 19.46 22.92 13.99
N HIS A 140 19.23 22.25 15.13
CA HIS A 140 19.89 20.99 15.45
C HIS A 140 19.34 19.77 14.66
N VAL A 141 18.17 19.91 14.03
CA VAL A 141 17.50 18.91 13.18
C VAL A 141 17.90 19.07 11.72
N MET A 142 18.28 20.28 11.29
CA MET A 142 18.83 20.53 9.96
C MET A 142 20.30 20.03 9.90
N ARG A 143 20.53 18.94 9.18
CA ARG A 143 21.87 18.37 8.88
C ARG A 143 21.90 17.80 7.47
#